data_AF-X0VFQ1-F1
#
_entry.id   AF-X0VFQ1-F1
#
_cell.length_a   1.000
_cell.length_b   1.000
_cell.length_c   1.000
_cell.angle_alpha   90.00
_cell.angle_beta   90.00
_cell.angle_gamma   90.00
#
_symmetry.space_group_name_H-M   'P 1'
#
loop_
_entity.id
_entity.type
_entity.pdbx_description
1 polymer ?
#
loop_
_entity_poly.entity_id
_entity_poly.type
_entity_poly.pdbx_seq_one_letter_code
_entity_poly.pdbx_strand_id
1 'polypeptide(L)' 'TECTNDAEVIFYTLNGGGHTWPGGGLLPGWLVGEISTDINASPELWSFFSNHPLPNFP' A
#
# COMPACT_ATOMS: atom_id res chain seq x y z
N THR A 1 -6.63 -8.90 -17.07
CA THR A 1 -6.50 -10.37 -17.03
C THR A 1 -5.49 -10.74 -18.10
N GLU A 2 -4.60 -11.71 -17.86
CA GLU A 2 -3.32 -11.94 -18.59
C GLU A 2 -2.11 -11.15 -18.04
N CYS A 3 -1.89 -11.21 -16.73
CA CYS A 3 -0.62 -10.78 -16.15
C CYS A 3 0.46 -11.83 -16.45
N THR A 4 1.69 -11.39 -16.73
CA THR A 4 2.82 -12.31 -16.90
C THR A 4 2.93 -13.25 -15.69
N ASN A 5 2.98 -14.57 -15.92
CA ASN A 5 3.14 -15.60 -14.90
C ASN A 5 2.03 -15.71 -13.83
N ASP A 6 0.78 -15.34 -14.15
CA ASP A 6 -0.35 -15.43 -13.20
C ASP A 6 -0.09 -14.69 -11.86
N ALA A 7 0.69 -13.60 -11.90
CA ALA A 7 1.01 -12.82 -10.72
C ALA A 7 -0.23 -12.10 -10.15
N GLU A 8 -0.44 -12.22 -8.83
CA GLU A 8 -1.49 -11.47 -8.13
C GLU A 8 -1.15 -9.98 -8.04
N VAL A 9 -2.14 -9.12 -8.30
CA VAL A 9 -2.01 -7.66 -8.18
C VAL A 9 -3.23 -7.10 -7.48
N ILE A 10 -3.00 -6.41 -6.36
CA ILE A 10 -4.02 -5.61 -5.66
C ILE A 10 -3.65 -4.13 -5.86
N PHE A 11 -4.59 -3.35 -6.40
CA PHE A 11 -4.37 -1.93 -6.69
C PHE A 11 -5.36 -1.06 -5.93
N TYR A 12 -4.84 -0.16 -5.09
CA TYR A 12 -5.61 0.82 -4.33
C TYR A 12 -5.41 2.22 -4.92
N THR A 13 -6.51 2.97 -5.05
CA THR A 13 -6.48 4.41 -5.35
C THR A 13 -7.11 5.16 -4.19
N LEU A 14 -6.36 6.12 -3.63
CA LEU A 14 -6.83 6.96 -2.54
C LEU A 14 -7.22 8.32 -3.09
N ASN A 15 -8.52 8.60 -3.12
CA ASN A 15 -9.05 9.82 -3.71
C ASN A 15 -8.92 10.98 -2.71
N GLY A 16 -8.34 12.10 -3.15
CA GLY A 16 -8.20 13.29 -2.31
C GLY A 16 -7.13 13.19 -1.20
N GLY A 17 -6.39 12.07 -1.14
CA GLY A 17 -5.24 11.94 -0.23
C GLY A 17 -4.04 12.76 -0.68
N GLY A 18 -3.30 13.28 0.28
CA GLY A 18 -2.00 13.90 0.08
C GLY A 18 -0.86 12.89 -0.15
N HIS A 19 0.37 13.39 -0.26
CA HIS A 19 1.60 12.61 -0.27
C HIS A 19 1.96 12.10 1.14
N THR A 20 1.07 11.29 1.72
CA THR A 20 1.17 10.73 3.06
C THR A 20 1.18 9.20 3.02
N TRP A 21 1.62 8.58 4.11
CA TRP A 21 1.46 7.13 4.30
C TRP A 21 0.06 6.83 4.85
N PRO A 22 -0.80 6.08 4.15
CA PRO A 22 -2.16 5.80 4.60
C PRO A 22 -2.17 4.98 5.90
N GLY A 23 -2.87 5.48 6.92
CA GLY A 23 -2.83 4.92 8.27
C GLY A 23 -1.51 5.15 9.02
N GLY A 24 -0.62 6.00 8.51
CA GLY A 24 0.66 6.37 9.10
C GLY A 24 0.58 7.52 10.12
N GLY A 25 1.75 8.05 10.49
CA GLY A 25 1.87 9.15 11.45
C GLY A 25 1.47 10.52 10.87
N LEU A 26 1.13 11.44 11.76
CA LEU A 26 0.74 12.80 11.40
C LEU A 26 1.96 13.64 11.00
N LEU A 27 1.92 14.16 9.77
CA LEU A 27 2.85 15.17 9.27
C LEU A 27 2.06 16.47 9.00
N PRO A 28 2.72 17.64 8.94
CA PRO A 28 2.02 18.90 8.67
C PRO A 28 1.32 18.88 7.31
N GLY A 29 -0.01 19.03 7.29
CA GLY A 29 -0.81 18.92 6.06
C GLY A 29 -0.47 19.94 4.97
N TRP A 30 0.09 21.10 5.31
CA TRP A 30 0.56 22.07 4.30
C TRP A 30 1.76 21.57 3.49
N LEU A 31 2.50 20.59 3.99
CA LEU A 31 3.68 20.02 3.33
C LEU A 31 3.31 18.77 2.52
N VAL A 32 2.45 17.92 3.09
CA VAL A 32 2.19 16.57 2.56
C VAL A 32 0.72 16.34 2.17
N GLY A 33 -0.17 17.32 2.36
CA GLY A 33 -1.60 17.16 2.13
C GLY A 33 -2.31 16.34 3.21
N GLU A 34 -3.57 16.01 2.95
CA GLU A 34 -4.42 15.27 3.88
C GLU A 34 -4.00 13.80 4.02
N ILE A 35 -4.05 13.26 5.23
CA ILE A 35 -3.83 11.83 5.46
C ILE A 35 -5.12 11.06 5.19
N SER A 36 -5.05 10.03 4.33
CA SER A 36 -6.16 9.08 4.19
C SER A 36 -6.09 8.03 5.30
N THR A 37 -7.24 7.77 5.92
CA THR A 37 -7.44 6.70 6.91
C THR A 37 -8.33 5.57 6.38
N ASP A 38 -8.61 5.58 5.07
CA ASP A 38 -9.49 4.58 4.44
C ASP A 38 -8.86 3.19 4.44
N ILE A 39 -7.52 3.13 4.44
CA ILE A 39 -6.73 1.91 4.58
C ILE A 39 -5.55 2.14 5.53
N ASN A 40 -5.02 1.04 6.07
CA ASN A 40 -3.73 1.04 6.74
C ASN A 40 -2.70 0.33 5.84
N ALA A 41 -1.84 1.09 5.17
CA ALA A 41 -0.98 0.55 4.11
C ALA A 41 0.03 -0.48 4.63
N SER A 42 0.54 -0.33 5.86
CA SER A 42 1.58 -1.24 6.37
C SER A 42 1.06 -2.66 6.62
N PRO A 43 -0.06 -2.88 7.35
CA PRO A 43 -0.67 -4.20 7.47
C PRO A 43 -1.12 -4.80 6.13
N GLU A 44 -1.66 -3.99 5.22
CA GLU A 44 -2.09 -4.47 3.89
C GLU A 44 -0.92 -5.01 3.07
N LEU A 45 0.17 -4.24 2.99
CA LEU A 45 1.40 -4.67 2.33
C LEU A 45 1.99 -5.91 3.02
N TRP A 46 2.02 -5.93 4.35
CA TRP A 46 2.52 -7.07 5.11
C TRP A 46 1.72 -8.35 4.84
N SER A 47 0.39 -8.25 4.82
CA SER A 47 -0.51 -9.36 4.47
C SER A 47 -0.24 -9.87 3.07
N PHE A 48 -0.14 -8.98 2.08
CA PHE A 48 0.14 -9.34 0.69
C PHE A 48 1.46 -10.10 0.55
N PHE A 49 2.56 -9.55 1.08
CA PHE A 49 3.88 -10.19 0.95
C PHE A 49 4.04 -11.44 1.82
N SER A 50 3.34 -11.55 2.94
CA SER A 50 3.33 -12.78 3.75
C SER A 50 2.68 -13.95 3.01
N ASN A 51 1.66 -13.68 2.19
CA ASN A 51 1.00 -14.67 1.34
C ASN A 51 1.75 -14.91 0.00
N HIS A 52 2.68 -14.03 -0.35
CA HIS A 52 3.50 -14.10 -1.58
C HIS A 52 5.01 -14.05 -1.26
N PRO A 53 5.54 -15.01 -0.48
CA PRO A 53 6.96 -15.02 -0.16
C PRO A 53 7.80 -15.17 -1.45
N LEU A 54 8.93 -14.47 -1.52
CA LEU A 54 9.87 -14.64 -2.63
C LEU A 54 10.37 -16.10 -2.64
N PRO A 55 10.19 -16.84 -3.75
CA PRO A 55 10.69 -18.20 -3.83
C PRO A 55 12.22 -18.19 -3.81
N ASN A 56 12.83 -19.02 -2.95
CA ASN A 56 14.28 -19.17 -2.79
C ASN A 56 15.00 -17.99 -2.13
N PHE A 57 14.59 -17.62 -0.92
CA PHE A 57 15.53 -16.99 0.02
C PHE A 57 16.69 -17.98 0.29
N PRO A 58 17.97 -17.57 0.12
CA PRO A 58 19.10 -18.39 0.56
C PRO A 58 19.12 -18.58 2.08
#